data_AF-A0A1C5RDN3-F1
#
_entry.id   AF-A0A1C5RDN3-F1
#
_cell.length_a   1.000
_cell.length_b   1.000
_cell.length_c   1.000
_cell.angle_alpha   90.00
_cell.angle_beta   90.00
_cell.angle_gamma   90.00
#
_symmetry.space_group_name_H-M   'P 1'
#
loop_
_entity.id
_entity.type
_entity.pdbx_description
1 polymer ?
#
loop_
_entity_poly.entity_id
_entity_poly.type
_entity_poly.pdbx_seq_one_letter_code
_entity_poly.pdbx_strand_id
1 'polypeptide(L)'
;MKYEEFVGYVQTKIEEKLGEEVRVELHQVIKNNSVELDGLSFYGKDNHMAPTIYLNDLYAEYEDGKTMPEIVDKIVSLYQNAVTTENFRAEDYLDFEKVKEHLACKLINRKKNEKLLREVPYQDFLNLAVVAYYKVEDEIIGKATILVRKSHCKSWGVEEEEVIRCARENTQKILPVKFLGIGTMLETYGYHQEATIPMYILTNEENYFGASAMIFDSVLEKIGKALKDDFWILPSSIHECIIIPAGCAMPPDEMTDLVKEVNQKEVSVEEYLSDQIYYYQTAMHRLAGVEVCSTTEGES
;
A
#
# COMPACT_ATOMS: atom_id res chain seq x y z
N MET A 1 -1.31 23.53 -18.65
CA MET A 1 -0.98 24.43 -17.53
C MET A 1 0.21 23.82 -16.81
N LYS A 2 1.16 24.59 -16.25
CA LYS A 2 2.23 23.99 -15.42
C LYS A 2 1.69 23.53 -14.07
N TYR A 3 2.38 22.62 -13.40
CA TYR A 3 1.94 22.09 -12.11
C TYR A 3 1.73 23.16 -11.03
N GLU A 4 2.64 24.12 -10.88
CA GLU A 4 2.49 25.15 -9.84
C GLU A 4 1.27 26.06 -10.11
N GLU A 5 1.00 26.35 -11.39
CA GLU A 5 -0.19 27.10 -11.82
C GLU A 5 -1.47 26.30 -11.55
N PHE A 6 -1.44 24.98 -11.75
CA PHE A 6 -2.55 24.08 -11.47
C PHE A 6 -2.90 24.07 -9.98
N VAL A 7 -1.90 23.88 -9.11
CA VAL A 7 -2.09 23.87 -7.65
C VAL A 7 -2.72 25.18 -7.18
N GLY A 8 -2.17 26.32 -7.62
CA GLY A 8 -2.71 27.64 -7.26
C GLY A 8 -4.12 27.87 -7.78
N TYR A 9 -4.43 27.43 -9.01
CA TYR A 9 -5.78 27.53 -9.58
C TYR A 9 -6.78 26.69 -8.79
N VAL A 10 -6.45 25.44 -8.51
CA VAL A 10 -7.31 24.51 -7.76
C VAL A 10 -7.60 25.08 -6.38
N GLN A 11 -6.57 25.46 -5.63
CA GLN A 11 -6.75 26.03 -4.28
C GLN A 11 -7.72 27.23 -4.30
N THR A 12 -7.47 28.19 -5.20
CA THR A 12 -8.31 29.39 -5.32
C THR A 12 -9.76 29.04 -5.63
N LYS A 13 -10.00 28.14 -6.58
CA LYS A 13 -11.37 27.77 -7.00
C LYS A 13 -12.12 26.98 -5.94
N ILE A 14 -11.41 26.17 -5.16
CA ILE A 14 -11.99 25.42 -4.06
C ILE A 14 -12.38 26.35 -2.90
N GLU A 15 -11.50 27.30 -2.55
CA GLU A 15 -11.80 28.34 -1.55
C GLU A 15 -13.03 29.18 -1.99
N GLU A 16 -13.11 29.57 -3.27
CA GLU A 16 -14.29 30.27 -3.82
C GLU A 16 -15.59 29.45 -3.72
N LYS A 17 -15.52 28.13 -3.97
CA LYS A 17 -16.71 27.25 -3.99
C LYS A 17 -17.20 26.84 -2.60
N LEU A 18 -16.28 26.58 -1.68
CA LEU A 18 -16.62 26.12 -0.32
C LEU A 18 -16.89 27.28 0.64
N GLY A 19 -16.45 28.49 0.29
CA GLY A 19 -16.68 29.70 1.07
C GLY A 19 -15.85 29.77 2.36
N GLU A 20 -16.05 30.84 3.13
CA GLU A 20 -15.24 31.16 4.32
C GLU A 20 -15.44 30.20 5.51
N GLU A 21 -16.44 29.31 5.44
CA GLU A 21 -16.73 28.36 6.51
C GLU A 21 -15.81 27.13 6.51
N VAL A 22 -15.05 26.93 5.43
CA VAL A 22 -14.13 25.82 5.25
C VAL A 22 -12.73 26.38 5.01
N ARG A 23 -11.81 26.11 5.94
CA ARG A 23 -10.39 26.45 5.75
C ARG A 23 -9.74 25.36 4.89
N VAL A 24 -9.07 25.78 3.83
CA VAL A 24 -8.33 24.91 2.93
C VAL A 24 -6.85 25.17 3.13
N GLU A 25 -6.04 24.11 3.31
CA GLU A 25 -4.60 24.23 3.50
C GLU A 25 -3.82 23.33 2.55
N LEU A 26 -2.94 23.94 1.78
CA LEU A 26 -1.93 23.24 1.02
C LEU A 26 -0.76 22.85 1.92
N HIS A 27 -0.38 21.58 1.93
CA HIS A 27 0.77 21.09 2.66
C HIS A 27 1.39 19.90 1.93
N GLN A 28 2.68 19.67 2.17
CA GLN A 28 3.39 18.52 1.63
C GLN A 28 3.19 17.30 2.54
N VAL A 29 2.83 16.17 1.92
CA VAL A 29 2.67 14.88 2.59
C VAL A 29 3.66 13.89 2.04
N ILE A 30 4.40 13.24 2.93
CA ILE A 30 5.29 12.13 2.57
C ILE A 30 4.47 10.84 2.47
N LYS A 31 4.39 10.29 1.26
CA LYS A 31 3.81 8.99 0.92
C LYS A 31 4.85 7.87 1.04
N ASN A 32 4.45 6.66 0.62
CA ASN A 32 5.35 5.51 0.58
C ASN A 32 6.57 5.81 -0.31
N ASN A 33 7.71 5.27 0.08
CA ASN A 33 9.01 5.43 -0.59
C ASN A 33 9.49 6.88 -0.68
N SER A 34 9.14 7.71 0.31
CA SER A 34 9.54 9.11 0.40
C SER A 34 9.05 10.00 -0.75
N VAL A 35 7.97 9.60 -1.42
CA VAL A 35 7.32 10.45 -2.43
C VAL A 35 6.64 11.62 -1.72
N GLU A 36 7.01 12.84 -2.08
CA GLU A 36 6.42 14.07 -1.54
C GLU A 36 5.31 14.53 -2.49
N LEU A 37 4.07 14.58 -1.98
CA LEU A 37 2.91 15.05 -2.73
C LEU A 37 2.34 16.32 -2.11
N ASP A 38 1.76 17.18 -2.94
CA ASP A 38 1.00 18.33 -2.47
C ASP A 38 -0.43 17.90 -2.18
N GLY A 39 -0.84 18.05 -0.92
CA GLY A 39 -2.17 17.72 -0.43
C GLY A 39 -2.97 18.95 -0.04
N LEU A 40 -4.25 18.95 -0.35
CA LEU A 40 -5.23 19.87 0.22
C LEU A 40 -5.91 19.23 1.42
N SER A 41 -5.70 19.79 2.61
CA SER A 41 -6.51 19.49 3.80
C SER A 41 -7.66 20.47 3.92
N PHE A 42 -8.77 19.98 4.45
CA PHE A 42 -10.00 20.75 4.65
C PHE A 42 -10.38 20.73 6.13
N TYR A 43 -10.72 21.89 6.68
CA TYR A 43 -11.13 22.05 8.07
C TYR A 43 -12.47 22.77 8.13
N GLY A 44 -13.48 22.09 8.68
CA GLY A 44 -14.80 22.68 8.95
C GLY A 44 -14.83 23.56 10.21
N LYS A 45 -15.98 24.18 10.49
CA LYS A 45 -16.20 25.10 11.64
C LYS A 45 -15.79 24.55 13.01
N ASP A 46 -15.93 23.24 13.24
CA ASP A 46 -15.57 22.60 14.50
C ASP A 46 -14.14 22.03 14.50
N ASN A 47 -13.30 22.43 13.54
CA ASN A 47 -11.95 21.90 13.32
C ASN A 47 -11.92 20.39 13.03
N HIS A 48 -13.05 19.81 12.60
CA HIS A 48 -13.11 18.48 12.01
C HIS A 48 -12.25 18.46 10.74
N MET A 49 -11.20 17.65 10.78
CA MET A 49 -10.27 17.46 9.67
C MET A 49 -10.90 16.47 8.68
N ALA A 50 -11.17 16.94 7.47
CA ALA A 50 -11.56 16.10 6.34
C ALA A 50 -10.31 15.46 5.69
N PRO A 51 -10.49 14.39 4.87
CA PRO A 51 -9.38 13.71 4.23
C PRO A 51 -8.54 14.64 3.37
N THR A 52 -7.23 14.38 3.34
CA THR A 52 -6.30 15.11 2.48
C THR A 52 -6.43 14.63 1.06
N ILE A 53 -6.70 15.54 0.13
CA ILE A 53 -6.83 15.26 -1.30
C ILE A 53 -5.50 15.59 -1.98
N TYR A 54 -4.87 14.59 -2.59
CA TYR A 54 -3.57 14.75 -3.27
C TYR A 54 -3.76 15.35 -4.67
N LEU A 55 -3.01 16.40 -4.96
CA LEU A 55 -3.14 17.16 -6.20
C LEU A 55 -2.35 16.54 -7.36
N ASN A 56 -1.33 15.73 -7.07
CA ASN A 56 -0.47 15.12 -8.09
C ASN A 56 -1.25 14.16 -9.01
N ASP A 57 -2.07 13.27 -8.44
CA ASP A 57 -2.91 12.35 -9.22
C ASP A 57 -3.94 13.11 -10.08
N LEU A 58 -4.51 14.17 -9.51
CA LEU A 58 -5.47 15.02 -10.22
C LEU A 58 -4.82 15.84 -11.34
N TYR A 59 -3.55 16.18 -11.18
CA TYR A 59 -2.78 16.82 -12.23
C TYR A 59 -2.49 15.85 -13.37
N ALA A 60 -2.16 14.59 -13.07
CA ALA A 60 -2.03 13.55 -14.10
C ALA A 60 -3.34 13.35 -14.88
N GLU A 61 -4.49 13.34 -14.20
CA GLU A 61 -5.80 13.31 -14.86
C GLU A 61 -6.07 14.53 -15.75
N TYR A 62 -5.60 15.71 -15.34
CA TYR A 62 -5.66 16.92 -16.17
C TYR A 62 -4.76 16.82 -17.41
N GLU A 63 -3.55 16.26 -17.27
CA GLU A 63 -2.65 16.00 -18.40
C GLU A 63 -3.22 14.96 -19.38
N ASP A 64 -4.03 14.01 -18.89
CA ASP A 64 -4.77 13.03 -19.69
C ASP A 64 -6.08 13.59 -20.30
N GLY A 65 -6.35 14.89 -20.11
CA GLY A 65 -7.39 15.63 -20.83
C GLY A 65 -8.64 15.98 -20.03
N LYS A 66 -8.69 15.73 -18.71
CA LYS A 66 -9.77 16.27 -17.87
C LYS A 66 -9.69 17.79 -17.79
N THR A 67 -10.84 18.45 -17.75
CA THR A 67 -10.91 19.91 -17.65
C THR A 67 -10.78 20.39 -16.20
N MET A 68 -10.32 21.63 -16.01
CA MET A 68 -10.22 22.22 -14.66
C MET A 68 -11.54 22.22 -13.88
N PRO A 69 -12.71 22.54 -14.47
CA PRO A 69 -13.98 22.43 -13.76
C PRO A 69 -14.27 21.02 -13.26
N GLU A 70 -13.98 19.99 -14.05
CA GLU A 70 -14.19 18.58 -13.64
C GLU A 70 -13.28 18.20 -12.47
N ILE A 71 -12.02 18.64 -12.47
CA ILE A 71 -11.10 18.42 -11.35
C ILE A 71 -11.60 19.10 -10.08
N VAL A 72 -11.99 20.38 -10.17
CA VAL A 72 -12.51 21.15 -9.03
C VAL A 72 -13.79 20.51 -8.49
N ASP A 73 -14.72 20.12 -9.35
CA ASP A 73 -15.97 19.47 -8.95
C ASP A 73 -15.74 18.11 -8.30
N LYS A 74 -14.75 17.35 -8.79
CA LYS A 74 -14.32 16.09 -8.15
C LYS A 74 -13.79 16.32 -6.74
N ILE A 75 -12.92 17.33 -6.54
CA ILE A 75 -12.38 17.66 -5.21
C ILE A 75 -13.50 18.09 -4.25
N VAL A 76 -14.41 18.97 -4.69
CA VAL A 76 -15.55 19.40 -3.88
C VAL A 76 -16.43 18.20 -3.50
N SER A 77 -16.69 17.30 -4.46
CA SER A 77 -17.49 16.10 -4.21
C SER A 77 -16.82 15.16 -3.19
N LEU A 78 -15.50 14.95 -3.31
CA LEU A 78 -14.72 14.17 -2.35
C LEU A 78 -14.78 14.77 -0.93
N TYR A 79 -14.64 16.09 -0.82
CA TYR A 79 -14.78 16.79 0.45
C TYR A 79 -16.21 16.65 1.02
N GLN A 80 -17.23 16.94 0.22
CA GLN A 80 -18.63 16.88 0.65
C GLN A 80 -19.01 15.48 1.13
N ASN A 81 -18.65 14.44 0.37
CA ASN A 81 -18.89 13.05 0.75
C ASN A 81 -18.18 12.68 2.06
N ALA A 82 -16.97 13.19 2.29
CA ALA A 82 -16.25 12.93 3.52
C ALA A 82 -16.82 13.65 4.75
N VAL A 83 -17.59 14.74 4.55
CA VAL A 83 -18.24 15.49 5.64
C VAL A 83 -19.68 15.01 5.89
N THR A 84 -20.35 14.45 4.88
CA THR A 84 -21.73 13.94 4.99
C THR A 84 -21.83 12.48 5.41
N THR A 85 -20.70 11.77 5.50
CA THR A 85 -20.65 10.37 5.91
C THR A 85 -20.84 10.23 7.41
N GLU A 86 -22.00 9.70 7.80
CA GLU A 86 -22.36 9.45 9.21
C GLU A 86 -21.58 8.27 9.84
N ASN A 87 -20.85 7.48 9.03
CA ASN A 87 -20.22 6.23 9.47
C ASN A 87 -18.83 6.38 10.09
N PHE A 88 -18.11 7.49 9.85
CA PHE A 88 -16.82 7.75 10.49
C PHE A 88 -16.90 8.99 11.37
N ARG A 89 -17.18 8.79 12.67
CA ARG A 89 -17.08 9.86 13.65
C ARG A 89 -15.61 10.01 14.06
N ALA A 90 -15.04 11.20 13.88
CA ALA A 90 -13.68 11.50 14.34
C ALA A 90 -13.47 11.17 15.83
N GLU A 91 -14.54 11.27 16.62
CA GLU A 91 -14.58 10.91 18.05
C GLU A 91 -14.31 9.42 18.31
N ASP A 92 -14.77 8.54 17.42
CA ASP A 92 -14.51 7.10 17.54
C ASP A 92 -13.05 6.77 17.26
N TYR A 93 -12.38 7.55 16.42
CA TYR A 93 -10.94 7.42 16.18
C TYR A 93 -10.08 7.84 17.39
N LEU A 94 -10.64 8.52 18.39
CA LEU A 94 -9.92 8.88 19.62
C LEU A 94 -9.91 7.74 20.66
N ASP A 95 -10.76 6.72 20.48
CA ASP A 95 -10.89 5.59 21.40
C ASP A 95 -10.24 4.33 20.81
N PHE A 96 -9.11 3.93 21.40
CA PHE A 96 -8.37 2.75 20.94
C PHE A 96 -9.22 1.47 20.92
N GLU A 97 -10.15 1.32 21.86
CA GLU A 97 -10.96 0.10 21.94
C GLU A 97 -11.88 -0.06 20.73
N LYS A 98 -12.29 1.05 20.11
CA LYS A 98 -13.07 1.06 18.86
C LYS A 98 -12.18 0.96 17.63
N VAL A 99 -11.00 1.59 17.69
CA VAL A 99 -10.04 1.63 16.57
C VAL A 99 -9.39 0.27 16.34
N LYS A 100 -9.05 -0.46 17.40
CA LYS A 100 -8.17 -1.63 17.32
C LYS A 100 -8.66 -2.72 16.39
N GLU A 101 -9.97 -2.94 16.30
CA GLU A 101 -10.58 -3.99 15.45
C GLU A 101 -10.47 -3.68 13.95
N HIS A 102 -10.26 -2.41 13.60
CA HIS A 102 -10.14 -1.92 12.22
C HIS A 102 -8.68 -1.68 11.80
N LEU A 103 -7.73 -1.94 12.69
CA LEU A 103 -6.31 -1.86 12.38
C LEU A 103 -5.92 -3.03 11.49
N ALA A 104 -5.24 -2.74 10.39
CA ALA A 104 -4.58 -3.69 9.52
C ALA A 104 -3.13 -3.27 9.29
N CYS A 105 -2.30 -4.17 8.76
CA CYS A 105 -0.90 -3.89 8.50
C CYS A 105 -0.54 -4.03 7.02
N LYS A 106 0.48 -3.31 6.62
CA LYS A 106 1.07 -3.37 5.27
C LYS A 106 2.59 -3.45 5.35
N LEU A 107 3.19 -3.90 4.25
CA LEU A 107 4.63 -3.85 4.06
C LEU A 107 5.04 -2.59 3.31
N ILE A 108 6.15 -1.99 3.73
CA ILE A 108 6.83 -0.91 3.03
C ILE A 108 8.33 -1.19 2.97
N ASN A 109 9.01 -0.62 1.97
CA ASN A 109 10.46 -0.74 1.88
C ASN A 109 11.13 0.01 3.05
N ARG A 110 11.95 -0.67 3.87
CA ARG A 110 12.53 -0.07 5.07
C ARG A 110 13.45 1.10 4.75
N LYS A 111 14.40 0.89 3.83
CA LYS A 111 15.42 1.87 3.46
C LYS A 111 14.82 3.11 2.78
N LYS A 112 13.88 2.92 1.85
CA LYS A 112 13.22 4.05 1.16
C LYS A 112 12.26 4.84 2.05
N ASN A 113 11.88 4.31 3.23
CA ASN A 113 10.93 4.94 4.14
C ASN A 113 11.55 5.37 5.48
N GLU A 114 12.89 5.49 5.60
CA GLU A 114 13.56 5.87 6.85
C GLU A 114 13.04 7.16 7.49
N LYS A 115 12.62 8.15 6.69
CA LYS A 115 11.98 9.38 7.19
C LYS A 115 10.62 9.07 7.82
N LEU A 116 9.76 8.33 7.11
CA LEU A 116 8.42 7.96 7.57
C LEU A 116 8.46 7.09 8.84
N LEU A 117 9.39 6.12 8.88
CA LEU A 117 9.56 5.18 10.00
C LEU A 117 9.94 5.86 11.33
N ARG A 118 10.40 7.12 11.31
CA ARG A 118 10.61 7.90 12.54
C ARG A 118 9.28 8.28 13.21
N GLU A 119 8.23 8.42 12.43
CA GLU A 119 6.94 9.00 12.82
C GLU A 119 5.81 7.98 12.99
N VAL A 120 6.03 6.72 12.60
CA VAL A 120 5.01 5.65 12.67
C VAL A 120 5.48 4.46 13.52
N PRO A 121 4.57 3.75 14.20
CA PRO A 121 4.89 2.46 14.80
C PRO A 121 5.24 1.46 13.69
N TYR A 122 6.28 0.67 13.89
CA TYR A 122 6.68 -0.35 12.92
C TYR A 122 7.40 -1.54 13.57
N GLN A 123 7.40 -2.65 12.84
CA GLN A 123 8.20 -3.84 13.16
C GLN A 123 9.09 -4.18 11.97
N ASP A 124 10.36 -4.48 12.24
CA ASP A 124 11.31 -4.94 11.23
C ASP A 124 10.88 -6.30 10.65
N PHE A 125 10.97 -6.44 9.32
CA PHE A 125 10.69 -7.70 8.63
C PHE A 125 11.60 -7.83 7.39
N LEU A 126 12.66 -8.64 7.48
CA LEU A 126 13.68 -8.76 6.43
C LEU A 126 14.25 -7.36 6.09
N ASN A 127 14.33 -7.00 4.81
CA ASN A 127 14.68 -5.65 4.34
C ASN A 127 13.47 -4.68 4.27
N LEU A 128 12.32 -5.09 4.79
CA LEU A 128 11.05 -4.36 4.82
C LEU A 128 10.69 -3.94 6.25
N ALA A 129 9.61 -3.16 6.36
CA ALA A 129 8.98 -2.82 7.63
C ALA A 129 7.47 -3.08 7.56
N VAL A 130 6.92 -3.62 8.64
CA VAL A 130 5.48 -3.75 8.87
C VAL A 130 4.99 -2.48 9.54
N VAL A 131 4.01 -1.80 8.95
CA VAL A 131 3.38 -0.60 9.53
C VAL A 131 1.88 -0.80 9.65
N ALA A 132 1.27 -0.14 10.64
CA ALA A 132 -0.17 -0.20 10.89
C ALA A 132 -0.93 0.93 10.19
N TYR A 133 -2.12 0.62 9.71
CA TYR A 133 -3.09 1.60 9.22
C TYR A 133 -4.48 1.23 9.73
N TYR A 134 -5.33 2.24 9.88
CA TYR A 134 -6.75 2.06 10.12
C TYR A 134 -7.48 1.99 8.77
N LYS A 135 -8.26 0.93 8.54
CA LYS A 135 -9.12 0.82 7.36
C LYS A 135 -10.43 1.54 7.65
N VAL A 136 -10.77 2.53 6.83
CA VAL A 136 -12.07 3.21 6.95
C VAL A 136 -13.10 2.35 6.22
N GLU A 137 -14.10 1.86 6.94
CA GLU A 137 -15.23 1.15 6.35
C GLU A 137 -16.29 2.17 5.92
N ASP A 138 -16.19 2.63 4.68
CA ASP A 138 -17.18 3.55 4.12
C ASP A 138 -17.43 3.26 2.64
N GLU A 139 -18.68 2.92 2.30
CA GLU A 139 -19.11 2.58 0.95
C GLU A 139 -19.04 3.77 -0.03
N ILE A 140 -19.04 5.00 0.49
CA ILE A 140 -19.04 6.25 -0.29
C ILE A 140 -17.61 6.76 -0.50
N ILE A 141 -16.76 6.68 0.54
CA ILE A 141 -15.36 7.14 0.47
C ILE A 141 -14.46 6.10 -0.22
N GLY A 142 -14.85 4.83 -0.24
CA GLY A 142 -14.10 3.74 -0.88
C GLY A 142 -12.95 3.23 -0.02
N LYS A 143 -11.82 2.84 -0.63
CA LYS A 143 -10.66 2.21 0.05
C LYS A 143 -9.81 3.23 0.84
N ALA A 144 -10.42 4.05 1.68
CA ALA A 144 -9.71 5.02 2.49
C ALA A 144 -8.96 4.35 3.65
N THR A 145 -7.73 4.81 3.89
CA THR A 145 -6.90 4.33 4.99
C THR A 145 -6.25 5.50 5.70
N ILE A 146 -6.09 5.37 7.02
CA ILE A 146 -5.37 6.34 7.85
C ILE A 146 -4.12 5.65 8.36
N LEU A 147 -2.94 6.10 7.90
CA LEU A 147 -1.68 5.59 8.43
C LEU A 147 -1.58 5.93 9.91
N VAL A 148 -1.32 4.91 10.74
CA VAL A 148 -1.15 5.15 12.18
C VAL A 148 0.18 5.84 12.41
N ARG A 149 0.16 6.94 13.16
CA ARG A 149 1.36 7.68 13.57
C ARG A 149 1.61 7.47 15.07
N LYS A 150 2.85 7.68 15.51
CA LYS A 150 3.23 7.64 16.93
C LYS A 150 2.45 8.65 17.77
N SER A 151 2.03 9.76 17.17
CA SER A 151 1.11 10.73 17.80
C SER A 151 -0.26 10.13 18.10
N HIS A 152 -0.79 9.25 17.25
CA HIS A 152 -2.05 8.54 17.49
C HIS A 152 -1.87 7.55 18.67
N CYS A 153 -0.78 6.77 18.69
CA CYS A 153 -0.45 5.88 19.82
C CYS A 153 -0.44 6.64 21.16
N LYS A 154 0.21 7.82 21.19
CA LYS A 154 0.22 8.70 22.37
C LYS A 154 -1.17 9.19 22.76
N SER A 155 -2.00 9.58 21.80
CA SER A 155 -3.38 10.02 22.04
C SER A 155 -4.26 8.90 22.59
N TRP A 156 -4.05 7.68 22.09
CA TRP A 156 -4.73 6.47 22.52
C TRP A 156 -4.25 5.92 23.86
N GLY A 157 -3.07 6.36 24.33
CA GLY A 157 -2.44 5.86 25.55
C GLY A 157 -1.97 4.41 25.43
N VAL A 158 -1.53 3.99 24.24
CA VAL A 158 -1.08 2.61 23.96
C VAL A 158 0.35 2.59 23.40
N GLU A 159 1.05 1.50 23.68
CA GLU A 159 2.40 1.26 23.16
C GLU A 159 2.36 0.94 21.65
N GLU A 160 3.45 1.28 20.95
CA GLU A 160 3.56 1.09 19.50
C GLU A 160 3.48 -0.41 19.11
N GLU A 161 4.05 -1.28 19.92
CA GLU A 161 4.04 -2.74 19.71
C GLU A 161 2.63 -3.33 19.81
N GLU A 162 1.77 -2.79 20.68
CA GLU A 162 0.38 -3.22 20.83
C GLU A 162 -0.41 -2.94 19.55
N VAL A 163 -0.23 -1.74 18.99
CA VAL A 163 -0.85 -1.34 17.71
C VAL A 163 -0.43 -2.28 16.58
N ILE A 164 0.88 -2.59 16.47
CA ILE A 164 1.38 -3.52 15.45
C ILE A 164 0.81 -4.92 15.66
N ARG A 165 0.73 -5.40 16.91
CA ARG A 165 0.14 -6.70 17.22
C ARG A 165 -1.31 -6.78 16.78
N CYS A 166 -2.16 -5.83 17.19
CA CYS A 166 -3.57 -5.78 16.79
C CYS A 166 -3.70 -5.74 15.27
N ALA A 167 -2.93 -4.88 14.60
CA ALA A 167 -2.94 -4.77 13.15
C ALA A 167 -2.66 -6.12 12.46
N ARG A 168 -1.64 -6.85 12.91
CA ARG A 168 -1.29 -8.17 12.38
C ARG A 168 -2.39 -9.21 12.61
N GLU A 169 -2.95 -9.26 13.81
CA GLU A 169 -4.01 -10.21 14.19
C GLU A 169 -5.29 -10.02 13.37
N ASN A 170 -5.57 -8.77 12.99
CA ASN A 170 -6.80 -8.40 12.29
C ASN A 170 -6.65 -8.43 10.77
N THR A 171 -5.45 -8.22 10.23
CA THR A 171 -5.22 -8.10 8.77
C THR A 171 -5.85 -9.24 7.96
N GLN A 172 -5.65 -10.50 8.34
CA GLN A 172 -6.23 -11.64 7.60
C GLN A 172 -7.75 -11.75 7.74
N LYS A 173 -8.36 -11.15 8.76
CA LYS A 173 -9.82 -11.11 8.94
C LYS A 173 -10.41 -9.97 8.11
N ILE A 174 -9.79 -8.79 8.16
CA ILE A 174 -10.22 -7.58 7.44
C ILE A 174 -9.99 -7.74 5.92
N LEU A 175 -8.87 -8.36 5.53
CA LEU A 175 -8.43 -8.57 4.17
C LEU A 175 -8.02 -10.03 3.97
N PRO A 176 -8.99 -10.94 3.77
CA PRO A 176 -8.69 -12.35 3.55
C PRO A 176 -7.74 -12.55 2.37
N VAL A 177 -6.81 -13.48 2.52
CA VAL A 177 -5.74 -13.72 1.54
C VAL A 177 -6.27 -14.44 0.30
N LYS A 178 -5.84 -13.99 -0.88
CA LYS A 178 -6.06 -14.62 -2.18
C LYS A 178 -4.76 -15.22 -2.71
N PHE A 179 -4.82 -16.47 -3.15
CA PHE A 179 -3.72 -17.17 -3.81
C PHE A 179 -4.23 -17.80 -5.11
N LEU A 180 -3.76 -17.30 -6.25
CA LEU A 180 -4.35 -17.58 -7.57
C LEU A 180 -3.27 -17.99 -8.59
N GLY A 181 -3.51 -19.04 -9.37
CA GLY A 181 -2.60 -19.43 -10.45
C GLY A 181 -2.82 -18.57 -11.70
N ILE A 182 -1.75 -17.96 -12.22
CA ILE A 182 -1.84 -17.05 -13.39
C ILE A 182 -2.30 -17.81 -14.63
N GLY A 183 -1.81 -19.04 -14.84
CA GLY A 183 -2.23 -19.87 -15.98
C GLY A 183 -3.74 -20.09 -16.02
N THR A 184 -4.34 -20.43 -14.88
CA THR A 184 -5.80 -20.64 -14.76
C THR A 184 -6.59 -19.35 -15.04
N MET A 185 -6.07 -18.19 -14.63
CA MET A 185 -6.70 -16.91 -14.96
C MET A 185 -6.68 -16.65 -16.46
N LEU A 186 -5.53 -16.84 -17.11
CA LEU A 186 -5.36 -16.62 -18.55
C LEU A 186 -6.22 -17.56 -19.39
N GLU A 187 -6.32 -18.83 -19.02
CA GLU A 187 -7.22 -19.82 -19.64
C GLU A 187 -8.69 -19.37 -19.57
N THR A 188 -9.10 -18.80 -18.44
CA THR A 188 -10.46 -18.26 -18.25
C THR A 188 -10.76 -17.11 -19.23
N TYR A 189 -9.74 -16.34 -19.62
CA TYR A 189 -9.84 -15.29 -20.63
C TYR A 189 -9.57 -15.77 -22.07
N GLY A 190 -9.48 -17.09 -22.29
CA GLY A 190 -9.30 -17.68 -23.62
C GLY A 190 -7.86 -17.65 -24.14
N TYR A 191 -6.88 -17.35 -23.29
CA TYR A 191 -5.46 -17.47 -23.63
C TYR A 191 -4.98 -18.89 -23.31
N HIS A 192 -4.71 -19.67 -24.34
CA HIS A 192 -4.04 -20.96 -24.19
C HIS A 192 -2.53 -20.75 -24.26
N GLN A 193 -1.83 -20.94 -23.14
CA GLN A 193 -0.36 -20.94 -23.12
C GLN A 193 0.18 -22.35 -23.24
N GLU A 194 1.24 -22.52 -24.04
CA GLU A 194 2.12 -23.68 -23.95
C GLU A 194 2.91 -23.64 -22.62
N ALA A 195 3.37 -24.82 -22.17
CA ALA A 195 3.92 -25.09 -20.83
C ALA A 195 4.76 -23.94 -20.25
N THR A 196 4.11 -23.10 -19.43
CA THR A 196 4.75 -22.03 -18.68
C THR A 196 5.16 -22.51 -17.30
N ILE A 197 6.19 -21.87 -16.74
CA ILE A 197 6.55 -22.02 -15.34
C ILE A 197 5.30 -21.72 -14.49
N PRO A 198 4.88 -22.62 -13.58
CA PRO A 198 3.73 -22.36 -12.73
C PRO A 198 3.99 -21.14 -11.85
N MET A 199 3.26 -20.06 -12.11
CA MET A 199 3.33 -18.81 -11.35
C MET A 199 1.98 -18.52 -10.70
N TYR A 200 2.04 -17.96 -9.50
CA TYR A 200 0.86 -17.65 -8.70
C TYR A 200 0.94 -16.23 -8.16
N ILE A 201 -0.21 -15.58 -8.01
CA ILE A 201 -0.35 -14.27 -7.37
C ILE A 201 -0.77 -14.50 -5.92
N LEU A 202 -0.03 -13.91 -4.99
CA LEU A 202 -0.38 -13.79 -3.58
C LEU A 202 -0.80 -12.36 -3.28
N THR A 203 -2.08 -12.17 -2.96
CA THR A 203 -2.68 -10.88 -2.64
C THR A 203 -3.81 -11.05 -1.61
N ASN A 204 -4.78 -10.13 -1.55
CA ASN A 204 -5.98 -10.24 -0.72
C ASN A 204 -7.26 -9.96 -1.50
N GLU A 205 -8.41 -10.15 -0.86
CA GLU A 205 -9.73 -10.02 -1.50
C GLU A 205 -9.95 -8.67 -2.20
N GLU A 206 -9.31 -7.59 -1.72
CA GLU A 206 -9.43 -6.24 -2.27
C GLU A 206 -8.28 -5.85 -3.22
N ASN A 207 -7.32 -6.76 -3.47
CA ASN A 207 -6.10 -6.50 -4.23
C ASN A 207 -5.34 -5.25 -3.73
N TYR A 208 -5.32 -5.00 -2.41
CA TYR A 208 -4.81 -3.76 -1.84
C TYR A 208 -3.94 -4.01 -0.60
N PHE A 209 -2.66 -3.62 -0.61
CA PHE A 209 -1.67 -3.98 0.40
C PHE A 209 -1.51 -5.50 0.65
N GLY A 210 -1.84 -6.31 -0.36
CA GLY A 210 -1.88 -7.77 -0.27
C GLY A 210 -0.50 -8.45 -0.17
N ALA A 211 0.59 -7.76 -0.51
CA ALA A 211 1.94 -8.28 -0.30
C ALA A 211 2.21 -8.60 1.17
N SER A 212 1.50 -7.95 2.10
CA SER A 212 1.55 -8.25 3.54
C SER A 212 1.19 -9.69 3.89
N ALA A 213 0.50 -10.42 3.01
CA ALA A 213 0.18 -11.83 3.20
C ALA A 213 1.43 -12.70 3.46
N MET A 214 2.60 -12.30 2.92
CA MET A 214 3.87 -13.03 3.12
C MET A 214 4.40 -12.97 4.56
N ILE A 215 3.85 -12.11 5.41
CA ILE A 215 4.27 -11.95 6.81
C ILE A 215 3.70 -13.07 7.70
N PHE A 216 2.70 -13.80 7.23
CA PHE A 216 1.94 -14.74 8.04
C PHE A 216 2.37 -16.18 7.79
N ASP A 217 2.97 -16.82 8.79
CA ASP A 217 3.41 -18.22 8.70
C ASP A 217 2.26 -19.16 8.32
N SER A 218 1.06 -18.91 8.85
CA SER A 218 -0.14 -19.69 8.52
C SER A 218 -0.52 -19.64 7.03
N VAL A 219 -0.18 -18.55 6.34
CA VAL A 219 -0.37 -18.40 4.88
C VAL A 219 0.71 -19.16 4.14
N LEU A 220 1.98 -18.95 4.50
CA LEU A 220 3.12 -19.61 3.86
C LEU A 220 3.05 -21.14 3.98
N GLU A 221 2.62 -21.65 5.13
CA GLU A 221 2.37 -23.08 5.34
C GLU A 221 1.26 -23.64 4.44
N LYS A 222 0.16 -22.91 4.26
CA LYS A 222 -0.93 -23.34 3.38
C LYS A 222 -0.48 -23.38 1.93
N ILE A 223 0.30 -22.38 1.49
CA ILE A 223 0.90 -22.34 0.16
C ILE A 223 1.84 -23.54 -0.03
N GLY A 224 2.78 -23.77 0.89
CA GLY A 224 3.69 -24.91 0.82
C GLY A 224 2.98 -26.26 0.76
N LYS A 225 1.89 -26.43 1.51
CA LYS A 225 1.04 -27.64 1.44
C LYS A 225 0.31 -27.78 0.10
N ALA A 226 -0.16 -26.67 -0.47
CA ALA A 226 -0.86 -26.66 -1.75
C ALA A 226 0.08 -26.97 -2.92
N LEU A 227 1.28 -26.37 -2.90
CA LEU A 227 2.31 -26.58 -3.91
C LEU A 227 3.03 -27.93 -3.75
N LYS A 228 3.08 -28.46 -2.52
CA LYS A 228 3.91 -29.60 -2.12
C LYS A 228 5.40 -29.39 -2.44
N ASP A 229 5.85 -28.16 -2.27
CA ASP A 229 7.21 -27.72 -2.59
C ASP A 229 7.59 -26.52 -1.72
N ASP A 230 8.89 -26.29 -1.59
CA ASP A 230 9.42 -24.97 -1.23
C ASP A 230 9.09 -23.96 -2.35
N PHE A 231 9.19 -22.67 -2.06
CA PHE A 231 8.85 -21.67 -3.07
C PHE A 231 9.55 -20.33 -2.88
N TRP A 232 9.64 -19.61 -3.99
CA TRP A 232 10.14 -18.26 -4.07
C TRP A 232 8.99 -17.25 -3.98
N ILE A 233 9.24 -16.12 -3.32
CA ILE A 233 8.36 -14.96 -3.23
C ILE A 233 9.07 -13.78 -3.88
N LEU A 234 8.50 -13.30 -4.97
CA LEU A 234 8.98 -12.18 -5.76
C LEU A 234 8.02 -11.00 -5.53
N PRO A 235 8.43 -9.95 -4.81
CA PRO A 235 7.59 -8.75 -4.63
C PRO A 235 7.33 -8.08 -5.97
N SER A 236 6.06 -7.99 -6.36
CA SER A 236 5.64 -7.25 -7.56
C SER A 236 5.35 -5.80 -7.20
N SER A 237 4.64 -5.57 -6.09
CA SER A 237 4.37 -4.25 -5.54
C SER A 237 4.02 -4.37 -4.05
N ILE A 238 3.62 -3.27 -3.42
CA ILE A 238 2.99 -3.32 -2.09
C ILE A 238 1.65 -4.07 -2.10
N HIS A 239 1.02 -4.26 -3.26
CA HIS A 239 -0.30 -4.86 -3.39
C HIS A 239 -0.27 -6.38 -3.57
N GLU A 240 0.82 -6.95 -4.07
CA GLU A 240 0.90 -8.39 -4.36
C GLU A 240 2.34 -8.89 -4.49
N CYS A 241 2.50 -10.21 -4.31
CA CYS A 241 3.74 -10.93 -4.60
C CYS A 241 3.46 -12.04 -5.63
N ILE A 242 4.45 -12.33 -6.47
CA ILE A 242 4.46 -13.52 -7.31
C ILE A 242 5.11 -14.67 -6.54
N ILE A 243 4.52 -15.85 -6.64
CA ILE A 243 5.01 -17.09 -6.03
C ILE A 243 5.39 -18.07 -7.14
N ILE A 244 6.59 -18.65 -7.03
CA ILE A 244 7.12 -19.65 -7.97
C ILE A 244 7.58 -20.88 -7.17
N PRO A 245 7.04 -22.09 -7.44
CA PRO A 245 7.54 -23.33 -6.83
C PRO A 245 9.03 -23.53 -7.09
N ALA A 246 9.78 -23.96 -6.08
CA ALA A 246 11.23 -24.08 -6.15
C ALA A 246 11.69 -25.03 -7.27
N GLY A 247 10.98 -26.14 -7.48
CA GLY A 247 11.27 -27.10 -8.54
C GLY A 247 11.06 -26.59 -9.97
N CYS A 248 10.42 -25.44 -10.15
CA CYS A 248 10.18 -24.81 -11.45
C CYS A 248 10.86 -23.44 -11.59
N ALA A 249 11.60 -23.00 -10.57
CA ALA A 249 12.18 -21.68 -10.53
C ALA A 249 13.39 -21.55 -11.45
N MET A 250 13.56 -20.34 -11.99
CA MET A 250 14.80 -19.93 -12.65
C MET A 250 15.91 -19.72 -11.60
N PRO A 251 17.19 -19.59 -12.01
CA PRO A 251 18.25 -19.19 -11.09
C PRO A 251 17.88 -17.92 -10.30
N PRO A 252 18.25 -17.82 -9.01
CA PRO A 252 17.91 -16.67 -8.16
C PRO A 252 18.32 -15.32 -8.73
N ASP A 253 19.47 -15.26 -9.41
CA ASP A 253 20.00 -14.03 -10.00
C ASP A 253 19.13 -13.56 -11.16
N GLU A 254 18.71 -14.48 -12.04
CA GLU A 254 17.79 -14.19 -13.15
C GLU A 254 16.41 -13.72 -12.65
N MET A 255 15.87 -14.37 -11.62
CA MET A 255 14.60 -13.93 -11.00
C MET A 255 14.72 -12.56 -10.36
N THR A 256 15.85 -12.30 -9.69
CA THR A 256 16.12 -11.00 -9.07
C THR A 256 16.20 -9.89 -10.12
N ASP A 257 16.86 -10.15 -11.25
CA ASP A 257 16.96 -9.17 -12.32
C ASP A 257 15.63 -8.95 -13.04
N LEU A 258 14.80 -9.99 -13.19
CA LEU A 258 13.43 -9.84 -13.70
C LEU A 258 12.58 -8.93 -12.79
N VAL A 259 12.64 -9.16 -11.46
CA VAL A 259 11.91 -8.32 -10.50
C VAL A 259 12.38 -6.86 -10.58
N LYS A 260 13.69 -6.62 -10.62
CA LYS A 260 14.25 -5.27 -10.79
C LYS A 260 13.76 -4.61 -12.07
N GLU A 261 13.77 -5.34 -13.19
CA GLU A 261 13.36 -4.81 -14.48
C GLU A 261 11.90 -4.37 -14.46
N VAL A 262 11.01 -5.22 -13.96
CA VAL A 262 9.57 -4.91 -13.84
C VAL A 262 9.35 -3.73 -12.90
N ASN A 263 9.98 -3.74 -11.74
CA ASN A 263 9.89 -2.64 -10.76
C ASN A 263 10.34 -1.29 -11.33
N GLN A 264 11.32 -1.28 -12.23
CA GLN A 264 11.81 -0.04 -12.84
C GLN A 264 10.93 0.48 -13.98
N LYS A 265 10.25 -0.42 -14.71
CA LYS A 265 9.49 -0.06 -15.92
C LYS A 265 8.01 0.14 -15.66
N GLU A 266 7.41 -0.70 -14.83
CA GLU A 266 5.96 -0.88 -14.75
C GLU A 266 5.37 -0.52 -13.39
N VAL A 267 6.21 -0.36 -12.35
CA VAL A 267 5.74 -0.11 -10.98
C VAL A 267 6.00 1.34 -10.61
N SER A 268 4.96 2.02 -10.12
CA SER A 268 5.09 3.39 -9.63
C SER A 268 6.03 3.46 -8.42
N VAL A 269 6.70 4.60 -8.23
CA VAL A 269 7.61 4.78 -7.09
C VAL A 269 6.88 4.57 -5.76
N GLU A 270 5.60 4.91 -5.67
CA GLU A 270 4.77 4.73 -4.47
C GLU A 270 4.38 3.26 -4.22
N GLU A 271 4.27 2.44 -5.26
CA GLU A 271 3.86 1.04 -5.17
C GLU A 271 5.04 0.07 -5.07
N TYR A 272 6.27 0.54 -5.34
CA TYR A 272 7.48 -0.24 -5.17
C TYR A 272 7.58 -0.83 -3.76
N LEU A 273 7.87 -2.13 -3.66
CA LEU A 273 8.13 -2.80 -2.38
C LEU A 273 9.59 -3.20 -2.21
N SER A 274 10.14 -4.00 -3.13
CA SER A 274 11.50 -4.53 -3.03
C SER A 274 11.96 -5.16 -4.33
N ASP A 275 13.25 -5.03 -4.62
CA ASP A 275 13.93 -5.81 -5.66
C ASP A 275 14.48 -7.15 -5.14
N GLN A 276 14.46 -7.34 -3.81
CA GLN A 276 14.92 -8.57 -3.19
C GLN A 276 13.84 -9.64 -3.24
N ILE A 277 14.24 -10.84 -3.67
CA ILE A 277 13.42 -12.05 -3.64
C ILE A 277 13.62 -12.82 -2.33
N TYR A 278 12.61 -13.60 -1.95
CA TYR A 278 12.62 -14.39 -0.73
C TYR A 278 12.36 -15.86 -1.01
N TYR A 279 12.91 -16.74 -0.17
CA TYR A 279 12.75 -18.18 -0.28
C TYR A 279 12.11 -18.73 0.99
N TYR A 280 11.04 -19.50 0.84
CA TYR A 280 10.36 -20.19 1.94
C TYR A 280 10.66 -21.68 1.92
N GLN A 281 11.24 -22.15 3.03
CA GLN A 281 11.51 -23.57 3.28
C GLN A 281 10.38 -24.18 4.09
N THR A 282 9.62 -25.07 3.48
CA THR A 282 8.46 -25.74 4.08
C THR A 282 8.85 -26.60 5.28
N ALA A 283 9.94 -27.36 5.17
CA ALA A 283 10.39 -28.25 6.23
C ALA A 283 10.85 -27.49 7.50
N MET A 284 11.37 -26.27 7.34
CA MET A 284 11.87 -25.46 8.45
C MET A 284 10.90 -24.36 8.90
N HIS A 285 9.77 -24.19 8.21
CA HIS A 285 8.85 -23.06 8.39
C HIS A 285 9.58 -21.71 8.39
N ARG A 286 10.49 -21.53 7.42
CA ARG A 286 11.44 -20.40 7.42
C ARG A 286 11.39 -19.65 6.10
N LEU A 287 11.09 -18.35 6.19
CA LEU A 287 11.29 -17.38 5.12
C LEU A 287 12.64 -16.69 5.28
N ALA A 288 13.41 -16.54 4.21
CA ALA A 288 14.66 -15.79 4.19
C ALA A 288 14.80 -14.97 2.91
N GLY A 289 15.43 -13.80 3.00
CA GLY A 289 15.86 -13.05 1.82
C GLY A 289 17.13 -13.64 1.23
N VAL A 290 17.23 -13.58 -0.10
CA VAL A 290 18.45 -13.99 -0.81
C VAL A 290 19.26 -12.75 -1.13
N GLU A 291 20.52 -12.74 -0.69
CA GLU A 291 21.49 -11.74 -1.11
C GLU A 291 22.22 -12.28 -2.34
N VAL A 292 21.90 -11.71 -3.51
CA VAL A 292 22.67 -11.98 -4.72
C VAL A 292 24.01 -11.27 -4.59
N CYS A 293 25.11 -12.03 -4.51
CA CYS A 293 26.44 -11.46 -4.62
C CYS A 293 26.58 -10.90 -6.03
N SER A 294 26.62 -9.58 -6.19
CA SER A 294 26.99 -8.98 -7.48
C SER A 294 28.42 -9.40 -7.79
N THR A 295 28.58 -10.38 -8.66
CA THR A 295 29.85 -10.64 -9.34
C THR A 295 30.19 -9.36 -10.09
N THR A 296 31.09 -8.58 -9.51
CA THR A 296 31.88 -7.61 -10.24
C THR A 296 32.72 -8.44 -11.20
N GLU A 297 32.19 -8.68 -12.41
CA GLU A 297 33.02 -9.15 -13.51
C GLU A 297 34.10 -8.10 -13.73
N GLY A 298 35.33 -8.50 -13.42
CA GLY A 298 36.51 -7.67 -13.57
C GLY A 298 36.68 -7.29 -15.03
N GLU A 299 36.76 -5.99 -15.28
CA GLU A 299 37.45 -5.47 -16.44
C GLU A 299 38.90 -5.94 -16.37
N SER A 300 39.29 -6.79 -17.33
CA SER A 300 40.67 -7.09 -17.68
C SER A 300 40.89 -6.76 -19.15
#